data_AF-A0A8T3C563-F1
#
_entry.id   AF-A0A8T3C563-F1
#
_cell.length_a   1.000
_cell.length_b   1.000
_cell.length_c   1.000
_cell.angle_alpha   90.00
_cell.angle_beta   90.00
_cell.angle_gamma   90.00
#
_symmetry.space_group_name_H-M   'P 1'
#
loop_
_entity.id
_entity.type
_entity.pdbx_description
1 polymer ?
#
loop_
_entity_poly.entity_id
_entity_poly.type
_entity_poly.pdbx_seq_one_letter_code
_entity_poly.pdbx_strand_id
1 'polypeptide(L)'
;MGKRQRTIAATAVAGSAAVTSPINSLDDGCLMHIFSFLSPIPDRHNTALVCHKWRYLACHPRHWLRIESSIKRLAEPGVYSTLEAAVAAARPGDTILISAGGNHIAHNIQIKKPLCLIGGGELPDDTVLTCLRGSESALEFFSTCKVANLTVRAELGCCLLHRSGRLMVEGCILQCEENPLDYLSFPIVSTAPECNGFTPLALKGKGGCRVGTDCVTVSNTRIEGGAKAVSTNGNLVLQHVRAIYARTSIFFWFEVGER
;
A
#
# COMPACT_ATOMS: atom_id res chain seq x y z
N MET A 1 -10.18 79.09 17.39
CA MET A 1 -10.65 77.69 17.61
C MET A 1 -9.45 76.76 17.55
N GLY A 2 -8.87 76.38 18.69
CA GLY A 2 -7.73 75.46 18.74
C GLY A 2 -7.94 74.45 19.85
N LYS A 3 -8.62 73.33 19.54
CA LYS A 3 -8.87 72.26 20.51
C LYS A 3 -7.63 71.37 20.62
N ARG A 4 -7.05 71.37 21.82
CA ARG A 4 -6.19 70.28 22.33
C ARG A 4 -6.98 68.98 22.32
N GLN A 5 -6.40 67.89 21.81
CA GLN A 5 -6.85 66.53 22.14
C GLN A 5 -5.68 65.59 22.31
N ARG A 6 -5.81 64.75 23.34
CA ARG A 6 -4.81 63.96 24.04
C ARG A 6 -4.35 62.75 23.23
N THR A 7 -3.06 62.47 23.28
CA THR A 7 -2.45 61.20 22.89
C THR A 7 -2.96 60.08 23.81
N ILE A 8 -3.56 59.05 23.24
CA ILE A 8 -3.84 57.78 23.92
C ILE A 8 -3.03 56.72 23.20
N ALA A 9 -2.11 56.10 23.93
CA ALA A 9 -1.31 54.98 23.48
C ALA A 9 -2.23 53.76 23.27
N ALA A 10 -2.31 53.27 22.03
CA ALA A 10 -2.86 51.96 21.72
C ALA A 10 -1.69 50.98 21.60
N THR A 11 -1.39 50.26 22.67
CA THR A 11 -0.56 49.06 22.63
C THR A 11 -1.27 48.03 21.76
N ALA A 12 -0.77 47.84 20.55
CA ALA A 12 -1.17 46.73 19.69
C ALA A 12 -0.72 45.43 20.34
N VAL A 13 -1.68 44.64 20.80
CA VAL A 13 -1.48 43.24 21.19
C VAL A 13 -1.11 42.49 19.91
N ALA A 14 0.18 42.27 19.70
CA ALA A 14 0.67 41.43 18.62
C ALA A 14 0.16 40.01 18.89
N GLY A 15 -0.78 39.57 18.04
CA GLY A 15 -1.40 38.27 18.10
C GLY A 15 -0.35 37.16 18.12
N SER A 16 -0.64 36.13 18.91
CA SER A 16 0.05 34.85 18.92
C SER A 16 0.29 34.35 17.49
N ALA A 17 1.48 34.61 16.94
CA ALA A 17 1.93 33.98 15.72
C ALA A 17 2.01 32.49 16.02
N ALA A 18 1.03 31.73 15.54
CA ALA A 18 1.10 30.28 15.51
C ALA A 18 2.46 29.92 14.91
N VAL A 19 3.30 29.24 15.69
CA VAL A 19 4.62 28.79 15.27
C VAL A 19 4.39 27.82 14.12
N THR A 20 4.38 28.33 12.89
CA THR A 20 4.32 27.50 11.70
C THR A 20 5.62 26.73 11.67
N SER A 21 5.52 25.42 11.84
CA SER A 21 6.68 24.55 11.79
C SER A 21 7.43 24.81 10.47
N PRO A 22 8.76 25.01 10.49
CA PRO A 22 9.55 25.42 9.32
C PRO A 22 9.51 24.41 8.16
N ILE A 23 8.99 23.21 8.41
CA ILE A 23 8.72 22.20 7.38
C ILE A 23 7.55 22.57 6.46
N ASN A 24 6.60 23.39 6.94
CA ASN A 24 5.46 23.86 6.17
C ASN A 24 5.77 25.09 5.29
N SER A 25 6.93 25.73 5.47
CA SER A 25 7.39 26.86 4.64
C SER A 25 8.17 26.44 3.39
N LEU A 26 8.46 25.15 3.21
CA LEU A 26 9.12 24.65 2.00
C LEU A 26 8.19 24.78 0.79
N ASP A 27 8.73 25.24 -0.34
CA ASP A 27 8.03 25.29 -1.62
C ASP A 27 7.87 23.90 -2.25
N ASP A 28 6.96 23.80 -3.21
CA ASP A 28 6.61 22.52 -3.84
C ASP A 28 7.78 21.92 -4.62
N GLY A 29 8.66 22.77 -5.19
CA GLY A 29 9.85 22.33 -5.91
C GLY A 29 10.86 21.65 -4.98
N CYS A 30 11.16 22.27 -3.84
CA CYS A 30 12.01 21.66 -2.82
C CYS A 30 11.42 20.36 -2.26
N LEU A 31 10.10 20.30 -2.02
CA LEU A 31 9.44 19.07 -1.55
C LEU A 31 9.54 17.93 -2.58
N MET A 32 9.30 18.22 -3.86
CA MET A 32 9.46 17.23 -4.92
C MET A 32 10.92 16.77 -5.07
N HIS A 33 11.89 17.66 -4.89
CA HIS A 33 13.31 17.30 -4.87
C HIS A 33 13.63 16.37 -3.71
N ILE A 34 13.11 16.64 -2.50
CA ILE A 34 13.25 15.73 -1.34
C ILE A 34 12.65 14.36 -1.66
N PHE A 35 11.44 14.32 -2.23
CA PHE A 35 10.77 13.05 -2.57
C PHE A 35 11.55 12.22 -3.59
N SER A 36 12.37 12.85 -4.45
CA SER A 36 13.20 12.14 -5.42
C SER A 36 14.32 11.30 -4.77
N PHE A 37 14.73 11.62 -3.54
CA PHE A 37 15.71 10.84 -2.78
C PHE A 37 15.09 9.74 -1.91
N LEU A 38 13.76 9.68 -1.82
CA LEU A 38 13.06 8.71 -0.99
C LEU A 38 12.75 7.44 -1.79
N SER A 39 12.78 6.29 -1.12
CA SER A 39 12.26 5.08 -1.73
C SER A 39 10.76 5.25 -2.04
N PRO A 40 10.27 4.81 -3.21
CA PRO A 40 8.88 5.02 -3.59
C PRO A 40 7.88 4.44 -2.58
N ILE A 41 8.25 3.30 -1.97
CA ILE A 41 7.53 2.67 -0.86
C ILE A 41 8.58 2.09 0.10
N PRO A 42 8.47 2.31 1.43
CA PRO A 42 7.41 3.01 2.13
C PRO A 42 7.66 4.52 2.31
N ASP A 43 8.89 5.01 2.08
CA ASP A 43 9.32 6.33 2.56
C ASP A 43 8.51 7.47 1.96
N ARG A 44 8.37 7.50 0.63
CA ARG A 44 7.53 8.50 -0.05
C ARG A 44 6.07 8.40 0.37
N HIS A 45 5.55 7.20 0.61
CA HIS A 45 4.18 7.04 1.12
C HIS A 45 4.02 7.59 2.54
N ASN A 46 5.02 7.39 3.41
CA ASN A 46 5.02 7.90 4.78
C ASN A 46 5.09 9.43 4.82
N THR A 47 5.69 10.08 3.82
CA THR A 47 5.66 11.56 3.74
C THR A 47 4.24 12.13 3.65
N ALA A 48 3.28 11.35 3.14
CA ALA A 48 1.88 11.75 3.08
C ALA A 48 1.22 11.88 4.47
N LEU A 49 1.84 11.35 5.52
CA LEU A 49 1.34 11.44 6.91
C LEU A 49 1.71 12.76 7.61
N VAL A 50 2.65 13.53 7.05
CA VAL A 50 3.20 14.74 7.70
C VAL A 50 2.16 15.87 7.75
N CYS A 51 1.63 16.27 6.59
CA CYS A 51 0.58 17.27 6.50
C CYS A 51 -0.17 17.18 5.16
N HIS A 52 -1.30 17.89 5.03
CA HIS A 52 -2.13 17.88 3.81
C HIS A 52 -1.34 18.28 2.55
N LYS A 53 -0.41 19.23 2.67
CA LYS A 53 0.44 19.68 1.56
C LYS A 53 1.36 18.56 1.06
N TRP A 54 2.02 17.86 1.97
CA TRP A 54 2.91 16.74 1.63
C TRP A 54 2.14 15.57 1.04
N ARG A 55 0.96 15.27 1.60
CA ARG A 55 0.03 14.27 1.02
C ARG A 55 -0.36 14.60 -0.41
N TYR A 56 -0.68 15.86 -0.69
CA TYR A 56 -1.03 16.32 -2.03
C TYR A 56 0.11 16.07 -3.01
N LEU A 57 1.35 16.43 -2.67
CA LEU A 57 2.50 16.28 -3.59
C LEU A 57 2.99 14.83 -3.70
N ALA A 58 2.93 14.05 -2.62
CA ALA A 58 3.44 12.68 -2.60
C ALA A 58 2.46 11.68 -3.25
N CYS A 59 1.15 11.85 -3.03
CA CYS A 59 0.13 10.86 -3.36
C CYS A 59 -1.18 11.51 -3.86
N HIS A 60 -1.12 12.48 -4.79
CA HIS A 60 -2.35 13.08 -5.31
C HIS A 60 -3.19 12.07 -6.13
N PRO A 61 -4.52 11.98 -5.92
CA PRO A 61 -5.40 11.09 -6.71
C PRO A 61 -5.46 11.36 -8.23
N ARG A 62 -4.90 12.48 -8.70
CA ARG A 62 -4.76 12.79 -10.14
C ARG A 62 -3.63 12.03 -10.82
N HIS A 63 -2.67 11.50 -10.04
CA HIS A 63 -1.55 10.72 -10.55
C HIS A 63 -1.78 9.21 -10.40
N TRP A 64 -2.91 8.79 -9.84
CA TRP A 64 -3.23 7.39 -9.67
C TRP A 64 -3.73 6.80 -10.98
N LEU A 65 -3.26 5.60 -11.27
CA LEU A 65 -3.84 4.80 -12.33
C LEU A 65 -5.14 4.23 -11.82
N ARG A 66 -6.16 4.18 -12.66
CA ARG A 66 -7.49 3.70 -12.28
C ARG A 66 -7.81 2.47 -13.09
N ILE A 67 -8.32 1.44 -12.43
CA ILE A 67 -8.90 0.30 -13.11
C ILE A 67 -10.39 0.49 -13.04
N GLU A 68 -11.03 0.54 -14.20
CA GLU A 68 -12.47 0.67 -14.29
C GLU A 68 -13.04 -0.32 -15.31
N SER A 69 -14.18 -0.91 -14.95
CA SER A 69 -14.92 -1.82 -15.83
C SER A 69 -15.84 -1.07 -16.82
N SER A 70 -16.05 0.24 -16.63
CA SER A 70 -16.99 1.02 -17.42
C SER A 70 -16.36 1.58 -18.70
N ILE A 71 -16.85 1.11 -19.85
CA ILE A 71 -16.40 1.50 -21.21
C ILE A 71 -16.37 3.04 -21.40
N LYS A 72 -17.25 3.79 -20.72
CA LYS A 72 -17.36 5.25 -20.88
C LYS A 72 -16.15 6.03 -20.35
N ARG A 73 -15.41 5.48 -19.39
CA ARG A 73 -14.30 6.15 -18.70
C ARG A 73 -12.92 5.61 -19.11
N LEU A 74 -12.86 4.49 -19.83
CA LEU A 74 -11.63 3.96 -20.44
C LEU A 74 -10.95 4.94 -21.41
N ALA A 75 -11.66 5.95 -21.91
CA ALA A 75 -11.10 6.97 -22.78
C ALA A 75 -10.24 8.02 -22.04
N GLU A 76 -10.29 8.06 -20.70
CA GLU A 76 -9.49 8.99 -19.90
C GLU A 76 -8.05 8.49 -19.75
N PRO A 77 -7.04 9.38 -19.82
CA PRO A 77 -5.64 8.99 -19.65
C PRO A 77 -5.41 8.46 -18.22
N GLY A 78 -4.76 7.30 -18.12
CA GLY A 78 -4.49 6.63 -16.84
C GLY A 78 -5.61 5.71 -16.35
N VAL A 79 -6.66 5.48 -17.16
CA VAL A 79 -7.70 4.48 -16.90
C VAL A 79 -7.42 3.21 -17.71
N TYR A 80 -7.54 2.05 -17.06
CA TYR A 80 -7.27 0.74 -17.63
C TYR A 80 -8.46 -0.20 -17.41
N SER A 81 -8.66 -1.14 -18.33
CA SER A 81 -9.71 -2.16 -18.25
C SER A 81 -9.35 -3.33 -17.34
N THR A 82 -8.06 -3.63 -17.19
CA THR A 82 -7.57 -4.76 -16.41
C THR A 82 -6.43 -4.38 -15.48
N LEU A 83 -6.24 -5.17 -14.43
CA LEU A 83 -5.19 -4.97 -13.45
C LEU A 83 -3.80 -5.20 -14.04
N GLU A 84 -3.65 -6.14 -14.98
CA GLU A 84 -2.39 -6.42 -15.67
C GLU A 84 -1.95 -5.23 -16.52
N ALA A 85 -2.88 -4.59 -17.24
CA ALA A 85 -2.58 -3.41 -18.06
C ALA A 85 -2.14 -2.21 -17.20
N ALA A 86 -2.82 -1.99 -16.07
CA ALA A 86 -2.45 -0.96 -15.11
C ALA A 86 -1.08 -1.24 -14.48
N VAL A 87 -0.84 -2.49 -14.04
CA VAL A 87 0.45 -2.91 -13.49
C VAL A 87 1.54 -2.78 -14.55
N ALA A 88 1.31 -3.12 -15.81
CA ALA A 88 2.30 -2.95 -16.87
C ALA A 88 2.67 -1.47 -17.09
N ALA A 89 1.67 -0.58 -17.17
CA ALA A 89 1.88 0.84 -17.42
C ALA A 89 2.43 1.63 -16.23
N ALA A 90 2.26 1.13 -15.00
CA ALA A 90 2.69 1.82 -13.79
C ALA A 90 4.19 2.08 -13.71
N ARG A 91 4.57 3.16 -13.04
CA ARG A 91 5.96 3.43 -12.67
C ARG A 91 6.20 3.00 -11.23
N PRO A 92 7.46 2.72 -10.84
CA PRO A 92 7.81 2.48 -9.44
C PRO A 92 7.30 3.61 -8.53
N GLY A 93 6.46 3.28 -7.55
CA GLY A 93 5.82 4.21 -6.62
C GLY A 93 4.40 4.62 -6.97
N ASP A 94 3.91 4.24 -8.15
CA ASP A 94 2.54 4.61 -8.55
C ASP A 94 1.52 3.88 -7.69
N THR A 95 0.38 4.55 -7.53
CA THR A 95 -0.80 4.01 -6.87
C THR A 95 -1.81 3.62 -7.93
N ILE A 96 -2.30 2.38 -7.84
CA ILE A 96 -3.34 1.83 -8.69
C ILE A 96 -4.61 1.75 -7.84
N LEU A 97 -5.62 2.53 -8.23
CA LEU A 97 -6.95 2.54 -7.64
C LEU A 97 -7.85 1.59 -8.41
N ILE A 98 -8.39 0.59 -7.74
CA ILE A 98 -9.29 -0.41 -8.33
C ILE A 98 -10.73 0.04 -8.08
N SER A 99 -11.53 0.25 -9.14
CA SER A 99 -12.89 0.76 -8.97
C SER A 99 -13.78 -0.20 -8.18
N ALA A 100 -14.56 0.36 -7.26
CA ALA A 100 -15.61 -0.34 -6.54
C ALA A 100 -16.74 -0.85 -7.47
N GLY A 101 -17.46 -1.87 -7.00
CA GLY A 101 -18.63 -2.44 -7.66
C GLY A 101 -18.33 -3.41 -8.81
N GLY A 102 -17.05 -3.74 -9.04
CA GLY A 102 -16.62 -4.71 -10.03
C GLY A 102 -16.01 -5.95 -9.39
N ASN A 103 -16.33 -7.13 -9.94
CA ASN A 103 -15.55 -8.34 -9.68
C ASN A 103 -14.43 -8.40 -10.72
N HIS A 104 -13.21 -8.06 -10.31
CA HIS A 104 -12.06 -8.03 -11.21
C HIS A 104 -11.38 -9.39 -11.17
N ILE A 105 -11.09 -9.95 -12.33
CA ILE A 105 -10.37 -11.22 -12.41
C ILE A 105 -8.89 -10.92 -12.24
N ALA A 106 -8.25 -11.58 -11.28
CA ALA A 106 -6.81 -11.51 -11.07
C ALA A 106 -6.23 -12.91 -11.14
N HIS A 107 -5.44 -13.19 -12.18
CA HIS A 107 -4.85 -14.50 -12.40
C HIS A 107 -3.34 -14.39 -12.61
N ASN A 108 -2.56 -14.77 -11.60
CA ASN A 108 -1.10 -14.75 -11.60
C ASN A 108 -0.48 -13.40 -11.98
N ILE A 109 -0.96 -12.32 -11.37
CA ILE A 109 -0.46 -10.97 -11.68
C ILE A 109 0.88 -10.75 -10.98
N GLN A 110 1.94 -10.63 -11.77
CA GLN A 110 3.30 -10.42 -11.26
C GLN A 110 3.65 -8.94 -11.07
N ILE A 111 3.91 -8.54 -9.83
CA ILE A 111 4.26 -7.18 -9.46
C ILE A 111 5.75 -7.09 -9.17
N LYS A 112 6.51 -6.68 -10.19
CA LYS A 112 7.98 -6.62 -10.19
C LYS A 112 8.56 -5.24 -9.83
N LYS A 113 7.69 -4.26 -9.59
CA LYS A 113 8.06 -2.88 -9.25
C LYS A 113 7.24 -2.43 -8.04
N PRO A 114 7.78 -1.54 -7.19
CA PRO A 114 7.08 -1.14 -5.98
C PRO A 114 5.80 -0.40 -6.34
N LEU A 115 4.65 -0.91 -5.93
CA LEU A 115 3.33 -0.34 -6.23
C LEU A 115 2.43 -0.32 -5.01
N CYS A 116 1.48 0.62 -5.01
CA CYS A 116 0.41 0.68 -4.03
C CYS A 116 -0.92 0.33 -4.70
N LEU A 117 -1.51 -0.81 -4.34
CA LEU A 117 -2.84 -1.22 -4.77
C LEU A 117 -3.86 -0.80 -3.72
N ILE A 118 -4.88 -0.05 -4.12
CA ILE A 118 -5.94 0.42 -3.23
C ILE A 118 -7.29 0.12 -3.85
N GLY A 119 -8.19 -0.52 -3.12
CA GLY A 119 -9.58 -0.61 -3.54
C GLY A 119 -10.32 0.72 -3.33
N GLY A 120 -11.08 1.12 -4.33
CA GLY A 120 -11.81 2.40 -4.37
C GLY A 120 -13.17 2.37 -3.68
N GLY A 121 -13.48 1.29 -2.95
CA GLY A 121 -14.67 1.14 -2.13
C GLY A 121 -14.65 1.96 -0.85
N GLU A 122 -15.82 2.21 -0.27
CA GLU A 122 -15.90 2.67 1.13
C GLU A 122 -15.55 1.51 2.07
N LEU A 123 -15.90 0.28 1.67
CA LEU A 123 -15.55 -0.95 2.34
C LEU A 123 -14.67 -1.84 1.44
N PRO A 124 -13.82 -2.70 2.02
CA PRO A 124 -13.00 -3.64 1.25
C PRO A 124 -13.86 -4.64 0.45
N ASP A 125 -15.09 -4.92 0.89
CA ASP A 125 -16.05 -5.78 0.18
C ASP A 125 -16.54 -5.19 -1.14
N ASP A 126 -16.48 -3.86 -1.31
CA ASP A 126 -16.95 -3.21 -2.53
C ASP A 126 -16.00 -3.46 -3.71
N THR A 127 -14.75 -3.87 -3.44
CA THR A 127 -13.73 -4.12 -4.46
C THR A 127 -13.19 -5.53 -4.32
N VAL A 128 -13.67 -6.44 -5.17
CA VAL A 128 -13.33 -7.87 -5.10
C VAL A 128 -12.43 -8.24 -6.27
N LEU A 129 -11.26 -8.81 -5.94
CA LEU A 129 -10.37 -9.50 -6.86
C LEU A 129 -10.62 -11.00 -6.76
N THR A 130 -11.12 -11.63 -7.82
CA THR A 130 -11.36 -13.08 -7.85
C THR A 130 -10.30 -13.77 -8.69
N CYS A 131 -9.60 -14.73 -8.08
CA CYS A 131 -8.73 -15.67 -8.76
C CYS A 131 -9.49 -16.98 -9.00
N LEU A 132 -9.86 -17.19 -10.26
CA LEU A 132 -10.59 -18.37 -10.71
C LEU A 132 -9.67 -19.61 -10.76
N ARG A 133 -10.29 -20.79 -10.64
CA ARG A 133 -9.71 -22.14 -10.60
C ARG A 133 -8.34 -22.30 -11.28
N GLY A 134 -7.34 -22.65 -10.47
CA GLY A 134 -5.98 -22.98 -10.87
C GLY A 134 -5.11 -23.12 -9.62
N SER A 135 -3.91 -23.71 -9.76
CA SER A 135 -2.89 -23.72 -8.70
C SER A 135 -2.16 -22.38 -8.56
N GLU A 136 -2.57 -21.37 -9.32
CA GLU A 136 -1.92 -20.07 -9.41
C GLU A 136 -2.36 -19.15 -8.27
N SER A 137 -1.47 -18.24 -7.89
CA SER A 137 -1.77 -17.17 -6.93
C SER A 137 -2.53 -16.02 -7.59
N ALA A 138 -3.38 -15.31 -6.84
CA ALA A 138 -4.05 -14.12 -7.38
C ALA A 138 -3.04 -13.01 -7.72
N LEU A 139 -2.18 -12.67 -6.75
CA LEU A 139 -1.13 -11.65 -6.87
C LEU A 139 0.23 -12.22 -6.41
N GLU A 140 1.25 -12.06 -7.25
CA GLU A 140 2.63 -12.46 -6.96
C GLU A 140 3.53 -11.22 -6.84
N PHE A 141 4.18 -11.05 -5.69
CA PHE A 141 4.98 -9.86 -5.36
C PHE A 141 6.48 -10.16 -5.39
N PHE A 142 7.20 -9.49 -6.28
CA PHE A 142 8.67 -9.53 -6.40
C PHE A 142 9.34 -8.21 -5.98
N SER A 143 8.59 -7.34 -5.30
CA SER A 143 9.07 -6.02 -4.89
C SER A 143 8.22 -5.46 -3.75
N THR A 144 8.70 -4.39 -3.12
CA THR A 144 8.01 -3.76 -1.99
C THR A 144 6.67 -3.15 -2.41
N CYS A 145 5.56 -3.71 -1.93
CA CYS A 145 4.23 -3.32 -2.33
C CYS A 145 3.31 -3.09 -1.14
N LYS A 146 2.33 -2.20 -1.32
CA LYS A 146 1.24 -1.98 -0.38
C LYS A 146 -0.08 -2.40 -1.01
N VAL A 147 -0.86 -3.19 -0.30
CA VAL A 147 -2.20 -3.63 -0.70
C VAL A 147 -3.16 -3.16 0.39
N ALA A 148 -4.17 -2.37 0.00
CA ALA A 148 -5.10 -1.79 0.96
C ALA A 148 -6.55 -1.76 0.48
N ASN A 149 -7.47 -1.87 1.44
CA ASN A 149 -8.92 -1.66 1.24
C ASN A 149 -9.51 -2.47 0.08
N LEU A 150 -9.16 -3.75 -0.03
CA LEU A 150 -9.68 -4.62 -1.08
C LEU A 150 -9.88 -6.05 -0.57
N THR A 151 -10.77 -6.76 -1.25
CA THR A 151 -11.03 -8.17 -1.01
C THR A 151 -10.33 -9.02 -2.07
N VAL A 152 -9.57 -10.03 -1.67
CA VAL A 152 -9.00 -11.03 -2.58
C VAL A 152 -9.65 -12.37 -2.29
N ARG A 153 -10.28 -12.96 -3.30
CA ARG A 153 -10.90 -14.28 -3.27
C ARG A 153 -10.10 -15.27 -4.11
N ALA A 154 -9.76 -16.41 -3.55
CA ALA A 154 -9.07 -17.49 -4.26
C ALA A 154 -9.79 -18.83 -4.06
N GLU A 155 -10.06 -19.56 -5.16
CA GLU A 155 -10.76 -20.87 -5.11
C GLU A 155 -9.84 -22.06 -4.82
N LEU A 156 -8.64 -22.11 -5.40
CA LEU A 156 -7.72 -23.27 -5.37
C LEU A 156 -6.25 -22.89 -5.09
N GLY A 157 -5.98 -21.60 -4.88
CA GLY A 157 -4.64 -21.04 -4.72
C GLY A 157 -4.52 -20.13 -3.50
N CYS A 158 -3.40 -19.39 -3.43
CA CYS A 158 -3.19 -18.37 -2.42
C CYS A 158 -3.66 -16.99 -2.91
N CYS A 159 -4.15 -16.16 -1.99
CA CYS A 159 -4.55 -14.80 -2.31
C CYS A 159 -3.31 -13.95 -2.63
N LEU A 160 -2.29 -14.03 -1.78
CA LEU A 160 -1.07 -13.22 -1.89
C LEU A 160 0.16 -14.13 -1.82
N LEU A 161 0.98 -14.11 -2.86
CA LEU A 161 2.25 -14.80 -2.92
C LEU A 161 3.41 -13.81 -2.85
N HIS A 162 4.14 -13.83 -1.75
CA HIS A 162 5.30 -12.98 -1.52
C HIS A 162 6.60 -13.71 -1.89
N ARG A 163 7.39 -13.12 -2.80
CA ARG A 163 8.67 -13.64 -3.28
C ARG A 163 9.85 -12.76 -2.88
N SER A 164 9.68 -11.44 -2.77
CA SER A 164 10.72 -10.53 -2.32
C SER A 164 10.19 -9.13 -2.01
N GLY A 165 10.95 -8.38 -1.22
CA GLY A 165 10.65 -7.04 -0.77
C GLY A 165 9.83 -7.01 0.52
N ARG A 166 9.15 -5.87 0.74
CA ARG A 166 8.23 -5.70 1.86
C ARG A 166 6.79 -5.65 1.37
N LEU A 167 5.96 -6.60 1.81
CA LEU A 167 4.53 -6.63 1.50
C LEU A 167 3.73 -6.08 2.69
N MET A 168 3.06 -4.95 2.49
CA MET A 168 2.17 -4.34 3.49
C MET A 168 0.71 -4.60 3.11
N VAL A 169 -0.03 -5.34 3.94
CA VAL A 169 -1.45 -5.64 3.74
C VAL A 169 -2.26 -4.93 4.81
N GLU A 170 -3.09 -3.97 4.41
CA GLU A 170 -3.81 -3.08 5.32
C GLU A 170 -5.31 -3.01 5.03
N GLY A 171 -6.16 -3.38 6.00
CA GLY A 171 -7.61 -3.20 5.83
C GLY A 171 -8.21 -4.07 4.72
N CYS A 172 -7.61 -5.22 4.44
CA CYS A 172 -8.05 -6.13 3.38
C CYS A 172 -8.93 -7.26 3.92
N ILE A 173 -9.62 -7.94 3.02
CA ILE A 173 -10.30 -9.21 3.30
C ILE A 173 -9.68 -10.27 2.40
N LEU A 174 -9.09 -11.31 2.98
CA LEU A 174 -8.53 -12.44 2.24
C LEU A 174 -9.43 -13.65 2.46
N GLN A 175 -10.01 -14.16 1.38
CA GLN A 175 -11.01 -15.23 1.39
C GLN A 175 -10.52 -16.38 0.51
N CYS A 176 -10.22 -17.51 1.13
CA CYS A 176 -10.06 -18.78 0.42
C CYS A 176 -11.41 -19.50 0.44
N GLU A 177 -11.98 -19.83 -0.73
CA GLU A 177 -13.23 -20.59 -0.80
C GLU A 177 -13.05 -22.02 -0.28
N GLU A 178 -14.14 -22.58 0.27
CA GLU A 178 -14.17 -23.96 0.76
C GLU A 178 -14.11 -24.95 -0.42
N ASN A 179 -13.09 -25.79 -0.40
CA ASN A 179 -12.75 -26.78 -1.40
C ASN A 179 -12.33 -28.07 -0.70
N PRO A 180 -12.61 -29.27 -1.23
CA PRO A 180 -12.06 -30.52 -0.70
C PRO A 180 -10.52 -30.55 -0.54
N LEU A 181 -9.80 -29.60 -1.17
CA LEU A 181 -8.35 -29.40 -1.04
C LEU A 181 -7.96 -28.24 -0.09
N ASP A 182 -8.85 -27.81 0.82
CA ASP A 182 -8.63 -26.67 1.73
C ASP A 182 -7.38 -26.79 2.61
N TYR A 183 -6.91 -28.01 2.86
CA TYR A 183 -5.67 -28.23 3.60
C TYR A 183 -4.42 -27.70 2.87
N LEU A 184 -4.53 -27.39 1.57
CA LEU A 184 -3.48 -26.82 0.72
C LEU A 184 -3.66 -25.32 0.45
N SER A 185 -4.81 -24.74 0.77
CA SER A 185 -5.07 -23.32 0.55
C SER A 185 -4.57 -22.49 1.73
N PHE A 186 -3.69 -21.54 1.43
CA PHE A 186 -3.15 -20.58 2.38
C PHE A 186 -3.39 -19.18 1.83
N PRO A 187 -4.11 -18.28 2.54
CA PRO A 187 -4.39 -16.94 2.06
C PRO A 187 -3.12 -16.15 1.73
N ILE A 188 -2.11 -16.23 2.59
CA ILE A 188 -0.81 -15.59 2.37
C ILE A 188 0.28 -16.66 2.36
N VAL A 189 1.10 -16.65 1.31
CA VAL A 189 2.26 -17.53 1.19
C VAL A 189 3.49 -16.66 0.99
N SER A 190 4.49 -16.80 1.86
CA SER A 190 5.81 -16.17 1.67
C SER A 190 6.83 -17.24 1.32
N THR A 191 7.47 -17.08 0.18
CA THR A 191 8.54 -17.95 -0.33
C THR A 191 9.81 -17.17 -0.61
N ALA A 192 9.96 -16.01 0.04
CA ALA A 192 11.14 -15.19 -0.15
C ALA A 192 12.40 -16.00 0.15
N PRO A 193 13.34 -16.09 -0.79
CA PRO A 193 14.57 -16.82 -0.58
C PRO A 193 15.34 -16.16 0.57
N GLU A 194 16.14 -16.95 1.28
CA GLU A 194 17.06 -16.42 2.28
C GLU A 194 17.81 -15.23 1.68
N CYS A 195 17.93 -14.13 2.44
CA CYS A 195 18.81 -13.03 2.07
C CYS A 195 20.27 -13.50 2.20
N ASN A 196 20.72 -14.39 1.32
CA ASN A 196 22.12 -14.74 1.16
C ASN A 196 22.79 -13.50 0.57
N GLY A 197 23.53 -12.78 1.42
CA GLY A 197 24.16 -11.49 1.15
C GLY A 197 25.25 -11.50 0.07
N PHE A 198 24.92 -11.93 -1.15
CA PHE A 198 25.80 -11.89 -2.32
C PHE A 198 24.99 -11.60 -3.59
N THR A 199 24.56 -10.34 -3.75
CA THR A 199 24.51 -9.73 -5.08
C THR A 199 25.58 -8.64 -5.14
N PRO A 200 26.73 -8.88 -5.81
CA PRO A 200 27.75 -7.87 -5.99
C PRO A 200 27.32 -7.00 -7.17
N LEU A 201 26.81 -5.79 -6.89
CA LEU A 201 26.91 -4.62 -7.76
C LEU A 201 26.53 -3.38 -6.94
N ALA A 202 27.35 -3.14 -5.91
CA ALA A 202 27.45 -1.83 -5.30
C ALA A 202 28.10 -0.86 -6.31
N LEU A 203 27.29 -0.22 -7.15
CA LEU A 203 27.65 1.08 -7.70
C LEU A 203 27.57 2.08 -6.53
N LYS A 204 28.75 2.30 -5.92
CA LYS A 204 29.02 3.40 -5.00
C LYS A 204 28.57 4.72 -5.63
N GLY A 205 27.54 5.33 -5.06
CA GLY A 205 27.10 6.68 -5.43
C GLY A 205 25.97 7.18 -4.54
N LYS A 206 26.33 7.76 -3.38
CA LYS A 206 25.51 8.64 -2.52
C LYS A 206 24.11 8.14 -2.11
N GLY A 207 24.03 7.69 -0.85
CA GLY A 207 22.85 7.87 0.01
C GLY A 207 21.74 6.82 -0.10
N GLY A 208 21.72 5.92 0.89
CA GLY A 208 20.48 5.30 1.39
C GLY A 208 19.86 4.17 0.57
N CYS A 209 20.34 2.95 0.74
CA CYS A 209 19.49 1.77 0.59
C CYS A 209 19.96 0.73 1.61
N ARG A 210 19.40 0.78 2.83
CA ARG A 210 19.33 -0.44 3.65
C ARG A 210 18.41 -1.35 2.86
N VAL A 211 19.00 -2.31 2.13
CA VAL A 211 18.27 -3.43 1.53
C VAL A 211 17.46 -4.03 2.68
N GLY A 212 16.17 -3.73 2.70
CA GLY A 212 15.28 -4.20 3.74
C GLY A 212 15.16 -5.69 3.60
N THR A 213 15.28 -6.40 4.72
CA THR A 213 14.95 -7.81 4.82
C THR A 213 13.55 -8.05 4.25
N ASP A 214 13.37 -9.18 3.60
CA ASP A 214 12.07 -9.59 3.07
C ASP A 214 11.08 -9.72 4.25
N CYS A 215 9.95 -9.00 4.19
CA CYS A 215 8.97 -9.06 5.27
C CYS A 215 7.53 -8.88 4.76
N VAL A 216 6.58 -9.47 5.50
CA VAL A 216 5.14 -9.27 5.28
C VAL A 216 4.53 -8.71 6.54
N THR A 217 3.95 -7.51 6.47
CA THR A 217 3.22 -6.90 7.58
C THR A 217 1.74 -6.90 7.26
N VAL A 218 0.94 -7.45 8.15
CA VAL A 218 -0.51 -7.50 8.03
C VAL A 218 -1.12 -6.69 9.15
N SER A 219 -2.04 -5.79 8.82
CA SER A 219 -2.72 -4.92 9.79
C SER A 219 -4.18 -4.72 9.43
N ASN A 220 -5.06 -4.89 10.42
CA ASN A 220 -6.50 -4.67 10.27
C ASN A 220 -7.12 -5.51 9.14
N THR A 221 -6.62 -6.73 8.93
CA THR A 221 -7.01 -7.58 7.80
C THR A 221 -7.86 -8.74 8.32
N ARG A 222 -8.98 -9.00 7.65
CA ARG A 222 -9.83 -10.18 7.89
C ARG A 222 -9.32 -11.33 7.02
N ILE A 223 -9.15 -12.50 7.61
CA ILE A 223 -8.69 -13.69 6.90
C ILE A 223 -9.72 -14.79 7.14
N GLU A 224 -10.25 -15.36 6.06
CA GLU A 224 -11.32 -16.36 6.08
C GLU A 224 -10.97 -17.54 5.15
N GLY A 225 -11.25 -18.75 5.61
CA GLY A 225 -10.93 -19.97 4.89
C GLY A 225 -9.44 -20.34 4.91
N GLY A 226 -9.13 -21.47 4.30
CA GLY A 226 -7.79 -22.06 4.25
C GLY A 226 -7.34 -22.76 5.53
N ALA A 227 -6.30 -23.60 5.40
CA ALA A 227 -5.78 -24.40 6.51
C ALA A 227 -5.08 -23.57 7.58
N LYS A 228 -4.36 -22.53 7.16
CA LYS A 228 -3.64 -21.57 8.01
C LYS A 228 -3.67 -20.21 7.35
N ALA A 229 -3.68 -19.14 8.14
CA ALA A 229 -3.70 -17.77 7.63
C ALA A 229 -2.44 -17.41 6.81
N VAL A 230 -1.28 -17.94 7.22
CA VAL A 230 0.00 -17.69 6.55
C VAL A 230 0.81 -18.98 6.49
N SER A 231 1.43 -19.21 5.33
CA SER A 231 2.48 -20.20 5.14
C SER A 231 3.79 -19.49 4.81
N THR A 232 4.86 -19.81 5.54
CA THR A 232 6.20 -19.31 5.24
C THR A 232 7.09 -20.46 4.82
N ASN A 233 7.89 -20.23 3.80
CA ASN A 233 8.94 -21.12 3.34
C ASN A 233 10.29 -20.41 3.55
N GLY A 234 11.27 -21.08 4.16
CA GLY A 234 12.56 -20.50 4.54
C GLY A 234 12.64 -19.98 5.99
N ASN A 235 13.44 -18.94 6.22
CA ASN A 235 13.76 -18.40 7.56
C ASN A 235 12.78 -17.35 8.08
N LEU A 236 11.74 -17.04 7.30
CA LEU A 236 10.72 -16.09 7.71
C LEU A 236 9.80 -16.71 8.76
N VAL A 237 9.72 -16.07 9.92
CA VAL A 237 8.94 -16.52 11.07
C VAL A 237 7.82 -15.53 11.32
N LEU A 238 6.66 -16.05 11.73
CA LEU A 238 5.53 -15.26 12.19
C LEU A 238 5.85 -14.65 13.57
N GLN A 239 5.72 -13.34 13.68
CA GLN A 239 6.06 -12.51 14.84
C GLN A 239 4.94 -11.49 15.11
N HIS A 240 4.96 -10.89 16.31
CA HIS A 240 4.05 -9.79 16.69
C HIS A 240 2.56 -10.04 16.42
N VAL A 241 2.08 -11.27 16.66
CA VAL A 241 0.71 -11.68 16.35
C VAL A 241 -0.28 -11.10 17.36
N ARG A 242 -1.30 -10.43 16.85
CA ARG A 242 -2.46 -9.94 17.58
C ARG A 242 -3.72 -10.19 16.76
N ALA A 243 -4.76 -10.70 17.41
CA ALA A 243 -6.09 -10.83 16.84
C ALA A 243 -7.08 -10.01 17.67
N ILE A 244 -7.99 -9.31 17.01
CA ILE A 244 -9.11 -8.60 17.65
C ILE A 244 -10.41 -9.24 17.18
N TYR A 245 -11.20 -9.71 18.13
CA TYR A 245 -12.53 -10.25 17.89
C TYR A 245 -13.54 -9.10 17.88
N ALA A 246 -14.08 -8.80 16.71
CA ALA A 246 -15.28 -7.97 16.58
C ALA A 246 -16.54 -8.85 16.70
N ARG A 247 -17.72 -8.23 16.68
CA ARG A 247 -19.00 -8.95 16.86
C ARG A 247 -19.26 -10.03 15.80
N THR A 248 -18.75 -9.85 14.58
CA THR A 248 -19.05 -10.70 13.42
C THR A 248 -17.81 -11.18 12.66
N SER A 249 -16.62 -10.75 13.07
CA SER A 249 -15.37 -11.04 12.34
C SER A 249 -14.15 -10.94 13.24
N ILE A 250 -13.06 -11.59 12.82
CA ILE A 250 -11.75 -11.52 13.47
C ILE A 250 -10.83 -10.73 12.56
N PHE A 251 -10.15 -9.74 13.14
CA PHE A 251 -9.14 -8.94 12.46
C PHE A 251 -7.76 -9.33 12.97
N PHE A 252 -6.80 -9.42 12.05
CA PHE A 252 -5.44 -9.86 12.33
C PHE A 252 -4.44 -8.71 12.15
N TRP A 253 -3.48 -8.68 13.06
CA TRP A 253 -2.24 -7.91 12.98
C TRP A 253 -1.09 -8.86 13.24
N PHE A 254 -0.15 -8.96 12.32
CA PHE A 254 1.07 -9.75 12.54
C PHE A 254 2.15 -9.32 11.56
N GLU A 255 3.36 -9.73 11.86
CA GLU A 255 4.52 -9.54 11.02
C GLU A 255 5.13 -10.89 10.68
N VAL A 256 5.67 -11.01 9.47
CA VAL A 256 6.45 -12.15 9.02
C VAL A 256 7.80 -11.58 8.60
N GLY A 257 8.84 -11.95 9.33
CA GLY A 257 10.19 -11.44 9.11
C GLY A 257 11.23 -12.47 9.50
N GLU A 258 12.49 -12.19 9.21
CA GLU A 258 13.61 -13.01 9.68
C GLU A 258 13.66 -13.03 11.22
N ARG A 259 14.13 -14.15 11.77
CA ARG A 259 14.18 -14.39 13.21
C ARG A 259 15.29 -13.61 13.92
#